data_AF-A0A1B7JKI4-F1
#
_entry.id   AF-A0A1B7JKI4-F1
#
_cell.length_a   1.000
_cell.length_b   1.000
_cell.length_c   1.000
_cell.angle_alpha   90.00
_cell.angle_beta   90.00
_cell.angle_gamma   90.00
#
_symmetry.space_group_name_H-M   'P 1'
#
loop_
_entity.id
_entity.type
_entity.pdbx_description
1 polymer ?
#
loop_
_entity_poly.entity_id
_entity_poly.type
_entity_poly.pdbx_seq_one_letter_code
_entity_poly.pdbx_strand_id
1 'polypeptide(L)'
;MLSGTKVAKRLGVSQQQYSRYECGICSISVDMLFNLLYILEYDLNYFFTQVSLSIKNKNNDIYNDLGTVLNLANTHKDIESYFYKKE
;
A
#
# COMPACT_ATOMS: atom_id res chain seq x y z
N MET A 1 -0.71 14.50 -13.85
CA MET A 1 -0.16 13.14 -13.65
C MET A 1 1.37 13.26 -13.51
N LEU A 2 1.96 12.76 -12.44
CA LEU A 2 3.42 12.71 -12.29
C LEU A 2 3.99 11.70 -13.30
N SER A 3 5.12 12.01 -13.94
CA SER A 3 5.80 11.03 -14.78
C SER A 3 6.50 9.97 -13.91
N GLY A 4 6.61 8.73 -14.37
CA GLY A 4 7.30 7.67 -13.62
C GLY A 4 8.76 8.02 -13.29
N THR A 5 9.44 8.79 -14.16
CA THR A 5 10.76 9.37 -13.86
C THR A 5 10.78 10.31 -12.66
N LYS A 6 9.74 11.14 -12.49
CA LYS A 6 9.64 12.06 -11.33
C LYS A 6 9.34 11.30 -10.05
N VAL A 7 8.48 10.27 -10.11
CA VAL A 7 8.16 9.42 -8.96
C VAL A 7 9.41 8.63 -8.52
N ALA A 8 10.10 7.99 -9.45
CA ALA A 8 11.34 7.25 -9.18
C ALA A 8 12.40 8.14 -8.50
N LYS A 9 12.59 9.36 -9.01
CA LYS A 9 13.52 10.33 -8.41
C LYS A 9 13.13 10.70 -6.97
N ARG A 10 11.84 10.92 -6.69
CA ARG A 10 11.36 11.22 -5.33
C ARG A 10 11.47 10.03 -4.37
N LEU A 11 11.28 8.82 -4.89
CA LEU A 11 11.47 7.56 -4.16
C LEU A 11 12.94 7.19 -3.93
N GLY A 12 13.89 7.87 -4.58
CA GLY A 12 15.31 7.54 -4.48
C GLY A 12 15.71 6.25 -5.22
N VAL A 13 14.95 5.83 -6.23
CA VAL A 13 15.22 4.63 -7.05
C VAL A 13 15.45 4.98 -8.52
N SER A 14 16.04 4.06 -9.27
CA SER A 14 16.16 4.21 -10.72
C SER A 14 14.77 4.12 -11.38
N GLN A 15 14.58 4.78 -12.52
CA GLN A 15 13.33 4.68 -13.27
C GLN A 15 13.05 3.26 -13.76
N GLN A 16 14.09 2.48 -14.05
CA GLN A 16 13.96 1.06 -14.38
C GLN A 16 13.42 0.26 -13.19
N GLN A 17 13.93 0.51 -11.98
CA GLN A 17 13.45 -0.14 -10.77
C GLN A 17 11.98 0.21 -10.49
N TYR A 18 11.60 1.47 -10.64
CA TYR A 18 10.22 1.91 -10.51
C TYR A 18 9.30 1.23 -11.54
N SER A 19 9.73 1.14 -12.81
CA SER A 19 8.97 0.41 -13.85
C SER A 19 8.80 -1.07 -13.50
N ARG A 20 9.80 -1.71 -12.89
CA ARG A 20 9.67 -3.11 -12.42
C ARG A 20 8.63 -3.25 -11.30
N TYR A 21 8.47 -2.25 -10.44
CA TYR A 21 7.37 -2.24 -9.46
C TYR A 21 6.02 -2.14 -10.16
N GLU A 22 5.86 -1.20 -11.09
CA GLU A 22 4.59 -1.00 -11.82
C GLU A 22 4.17 -2.24 -12.63
N CYS A 23 5.14 -2.97 -13.19
CA CYS A 23 4.89 -4.19 -13.94
C CYS A 23 4.82 -5.46 -13.08
N GLY A 24 4.98 -5.37 -11.75
CA GLY A 24 4.98 -6.52 -10.86
C GLY A 24 6.15 -7.49 -11.07
N ILE A 25 7.25 -7.05 -11.68
CA ILE A 25 8.46 -7.86 -11.95
C ILE A 25 9.26 -8.11 -10.66
N CYS A 26 9.20 -7.18 -9.71
CA CYS A 26 9.82 -7.34 -8.39
C CYS A 26 8.94 -6.77 -7.28
N SER A 27 9.11 -7.30 -6.07
CA SER A 27 8.43 -6.79 -4.88
C SER A 27 8.90 -5.37 -4.52
N ILE A 28 7.97 -4.56 -4.08
CA ILE A 28 8.23 -3.30 -3.36
C ILE A 28 8.22 -3.61 -1.85
N SER A 29 9.12 -3.00 -1.09
CA SER A 29 9.08 -3.09 0.37
C SER A 29 7.91 -2.27 0.92
N VAL A 30 7.48 -2.55 2.15
CA VAL A 30 6.34 -1.86 2.77
C VAL A 30 6.64 -0.37 3.00
N ASP A 31 7.85 -0.06 3.44
CA ASP A 31 8.37 1.31 3.58
C ASP A 31 8.34 2.08 2.25
N MET A 32 8.77 1.45 1.15
CA MET A 32 8.73 2.06 -0.18
C MET A 32 7.31 2.25 -0.70
N LEU A 33 6.39 1.32 -0.40
CA LEU A 33 4.98 1.47 -0.72
C LEU A 33 4.36 2.68 -0.01
N PHE A 34 4.62 2.86 1.29
CA PHE A 34 4.12 4.04 2.02
C PHE A 34 4.69 5.35 1.47
N ASN A 35 5.99 5.39 1.17
CA ASN A 35 6.60 6.56 0.53
C ASN A 35 5.99 6.85 -0.84
N LEU A 36 5.70 5.82 -1.63
CA LEU A 36 5.05 5.96 -2.93
C LEU A 36 3.65 6.56 -2.79
N LEU A 37 2.84 6.04 -1.87
CA LEU A 37 1.49 6.54 -1.63
C LEU A 37 1.51 7.99 -1.14
N TYR A 38 2.45 8.35 -0.28
CA TYR A 38 2.67 9.74 0.14
C TYR A 38 3.04 10.66 -1.04
N ILE A 39 3.98 10.25 -1.90
CA ILE A 39 4.40 11.03 -3.08
C ILE A 39 3.26 11.25 -4.08
N LEU A 40 2.36 10.25 -4.18
CA LEU A 40 1.18 10.30 -5.04
C LEU A 40 -0.01 11.01 -4.39
N GLU A 41 0.13 11.47 -3.14
CA GLU A 41 -0.95 12.07 -2.34
C GLU A 41 -2.19 11.17 -2.29
N TYR A 42 -1.94 9.86 -2.16
CA TYR A 42 -2.98 8.83 -2.19
C TYR A 42 -3.33 8.35 -0.78
N ASP A 43 -4.64 8.30 -0.49
CA ASP A 43 -5.13 7.86 0.82
C ASP A 43 -4.84 6.38 1.06
N LEU A 44 -4.22 6.08 2.21
CA LEU A 44 -3.81 4.72 2.58
C LEU A 44 -5.03 3.81 2.77
N ASN A 45 -6.07 4.29 3.45
CA ASN A 45 -7.26 3.50 3.74
C ASN A 45 -7.98 3.12 2.45
N TYR A 46 -8.13 4.08 1.55
CA TYR A 46 -8.71 3.87 0.23
C TYR A 46 -7.88 2.90 -0.59
N PHE A 47 -6.55 3.04 -0.61
CA PHE A 47 -5.66 2.11 -1.32
C PHE A 47 -5.86 0.67 -0.87
N PHE A 48 -5.75 0.39 0.43
CA PHE A 48 -5.89 -0.97 0.95
C PHE A 48 -7.31 -1.52 0.80
N THR A 49 -8.33 -0.66 0.81
CA THR A 49 -9.71 -1.04 0.45
C THR A 49 -9.80 -1.49 -1.01
N GLN A 50 -9.15 -0.78 -1.95
CA GLN A 50 -9.15 -1.19 -3.35
C GLN A 50 -8.36 -2.50 -3.57
N VAL A 51 -7.24 -2.67 -2.86
CA VAL A 51 -6.45 -3.90 -2.90
C VAL A 51 -7.27 -5.09 -2.39
N SER A 52 -7.97 -4.95 -1.27
CA SER A 52 -8.80 -6.02 -0.70
C SER A 52 -9.92 -6.45 -1.64
N LEU A 53 -10.62 -5.49 -2.24
CA LEU A 53 -11.64 -5.73 -3.27
C LEU A 53 -11.07 -6.41 -4.51
N SER A 54 -9.88 -5.98 -4.95
CA SER A 54 -9.20 -6.57 -6.11
C SER A 54 -8.80 -8.02 -5.88
N ILE A 55 -8.35 -8.36 -4.66
CA ILE A 55 -8.03 -9.74 -4.27
C ILE A 55 -9.31 -10.57 -4.22
N LYS A 56 -10.37 -10.06 -3.57
CA LYS A 56 -11.69 -10.73 -3.49
C LYS A 56 -12.20 -11.15 -4.87
N ASN A 57 -12.09 -10.24 -5.84
CA ASN A 57 -12.60 -10.48 -7.19
C ASN A 57 -11.75 -11.46 -8.00
N LYS A 58 -10.45 -11.60 -7.69
CA LYS A 58 -9.54 -12.50 -8.42
C LYS A 58 -9.45 -13.89 -7.79
N ASN A 59 -9.49 -13.98 -6.47
CA ASN A 59 -9.27 -15.23 -5.76
C ASN A 59 -9.93 -15.20 -4.38
N ASN A 60 -11.13 -15.80 -4.28
CA ASN A 60 -11.96 -15.76 -3.09
C ASN A 60 -11.29 -16.47 -1.90
N ASP A 61 -10.56 -17.56 -2.16
CA ASP A 61 -9.89 -18.33 -1.10
C ASP A 61 -8.80 -17.51 -0.40
N ILE A 62 -7.96 -16.82 -1.19
CA ILE A 62 -6.94 -15.90 -0.65
C ILE A 62 -7.58 -14.73 0.12
N TYR A 63 -8.72 -14.23 -0.35
CA TYR A 63 -9.45 -13.18 0.35
C TYR A 63 -9.99 -13.66 1.71
N ASN A 64 -10.47 -14.91 1.79
CA ASN A 64 -10.95 -15.49 3.03
C ASN A 64 -9.79 -15.73 4.02
N ASP A 65 -8.64 -16.20 3.52
CA ASP A 65 -7.42 -16.38 4.34
C ASP A 65 -6.84 -15.05 4.85
N LEU A 66 -6.87 -14.02 4.01
CA LEU A 66 -6.52 -12.65 4.39
C LEU A 66 -7.65 -11.94 5.14
N GLY A 67 -8.82 -12.54 5.27
CA GLY A 67 -10.02 -11.90 5.83
C GLY A 67 -9.78 -11.40 7.25
N THR A 68 -9.03 -12.12 8.06
CA THR A 68 -8.60 -11.69 9.40
C THR A 68 -7.66 -10.48 9.38
N VAL A 69 -6.72 -10.41 8.43
CA VAL A 69 -5.75 -9.30 8.27
C VAL A 69 -6.39 -8.07 7.62
N LEU A 70 -7.31 -8.26 6.67
CA LEU A 70 -8.03 -7.19 5.98
C LEU A 70 -9.12 -6.60 6.87
N ASN A 71 -9.81 -7.41 7.68
CA ASN A 71 -10.66 -6.91 8.75
C ASN A 71 -9.84 -6.24 9.86
N LEU A 72 -8.55 -6.58 9.98
CA LEU A 72 -7.61 -5.87 10.83
C LEU A 72 -7.34 -4.46 10.33
N ALA A 73 -7.65 -4.04 9.10
CA ALA A 73 -7.49 -2.64 8.65
C ALA A 73 -8.41 -1.65 9.42
N ASN A 74 -9.28 -2.15 10.30
CA ASN A 74 -9.82 -1.39 11.43
C ASN A 74 -8.76 -1.01 12.48
N THR A 75 -7.48 -1.39 12.28
CA THR A 75 -6.29 -1.08 13.09
C THR A 75 -6.06 0.40 13.20
N HIS A 76 -6.70 1.25 12.39
CA HIS A 76 -6.74 2.67 12.68
C HIS A 76 -7.09 2.90 14.15
N LYS A 77 -8.08 2.17 14.70
CA LYS A 77 -8.43 2.28 16.12
C LYS A 77 -7.37 1.73 17.08
N ASP A 78 -6.65 0.68 16.72
CA ASP A 78 -5.62 0.07 17.59
C ASP A 78 -4.31 0.87 17.56
N ILE A 79 -3.96 1.42 16.39
CA ILE A 79 -2.83 2.33 16.18
C ILE A 79 -3.13 3.67 16.85
N GLU A 80 -4.34 4.24 16.65
CA GLU A 80 -4.81 5.40 17.39
C GLU A 80 -4.82 5.11 18.89
N SER A 81 -5.36 3.99 19.36
CA SER A 81 -5.36 3.65 20.78
C SER A 81 -3.94 3.49 21.34
N TYR A 82 -2.96 3.05 20.54
CA TYR A 82 -1.56 2.99 20.93
C TYR A 82 -0.93 4.39 21.05
N PHE A 83 -1.27 5.31 20.15
CA PHE A 83 -0.79 6.70 20.18
C PHE A 83 -1.51 7.59 21.22
N TYR A 84 -2.81 7.35 21.48
CA TYR A 84 -3.64 8.12 22.43
C TYR A 84 -3.69 7.51 23.84
N LYS A 85 -3.07 6.34 24.09
CA LYS A 85 -2.86 5.81 25.45
C LYS A 85 -1.77 6.55 26.25
N LYS A 86 -1.22 7.63 25.69
CA LYS A 86 -0.17 8.42 26.32
C LYS A 86 -0.74 9.75 26.85
N GLU A 87 -1.71 9.65 27.76
CA GLU A 87 -2.01 10.62 28.82
C GLU A 87 -2.35 9.87 30.12
#